data_AF-A0A7S4UI17-F1
#
_entry.id   AF-A0A7S4UI17-F1
#
_cell.length_a   1.000
_cell.length_b   1.000
_cell.length_c   1.000
_cell.angle_alpha   90.00
_cell.angle_beta   90.00
_cell.angle_gamma   90.00
#
_symmetry.space_group_name_H-M   'P 1'
#
loop_
_entity.id
_entity.type
_entity.pdbx_description
1 polymer ?
#
loop_
_entity_poly.entity_id
_entity_poly.type
_entity_poly.pdbx_seq_one_letter_code
_entity_poly.pdbx_strand_id
1 'polypeptide(L)'
;AQSLAQLTEFGLQGLSNTAWACSTLLYLPEPLLDSISSAAMTKLYHFNAQNIGNTVWSFAKLNITDETLMPAIASAALPKISVWATQELVNTAWAYAKLGLM
;
A
#
# COMPACT_ATOMS: atom_id res chain seq x y z
N ALA A 1 1.20 -5.92 -19.70
CA ALA A 1 0.36 -7.12 -19.91
C ALA A 1 0.85 -8.33 -19.10
N GLN A 2 2.12 -8.74 -19.23
CA GLN A 2 2.64 -9.93 -18.52
C GLN A 2 2.92 -9.71 -17.02
N SER A 3 3.29 -8.48 -16.61
CA SER A 3 3.47 -8.09 -15.20
C SER A 3 2.16 -8.08 -14.40
N LEU A 4 1.04 -7.70 -15.03
CA LEU A 4 -0.30 -7.74 -14.45
C LEU A 4 -0.72 -9.16 -14.04
N ALA A 5 -0.41 -10.15 -14.88
CA ALA A 5 -0.76 -11.56 -14.62
C ALA A 5 0.05 -12.18 -13.48
N GLN A 6 1.30 -11.74 -13.26
CA GLN A 6 2.11 -12.25 -12.15
C GLN A 6 1.73 -11.61 -10.80
N LEU A 7 1.29 -10.35 -10.78
CA LEU A 7 0.90 -9.69 -9.53
C LEU A 7 -0.39 -10.26 -8.91
N THR A 8 -1.28 -10.86 -9.71
CA THR A 8 -2.42 -11.61 -9.18
C THR A 8 -2.00 -12.85 -8.40
N GLU A 9 -0.87 -13.48 -8.77
CA GLU A 9 -0.29 -14.62 -8.05
C GLU A 9 0.49 -14.20 -6.80
N PHE A 10 0.90 -12.94 -6.69
CA PHE A 10 1.61 -12.47 -5.50
C PHE A 10 0.71 -12.60 -4.27
N GLY A 11 1.24 -13.27 -3.25
CA GLY A 11 0.67 -13.22 -1.91
C GLY A 11 0.67 -11.79 -1.36
N LEU A 12 -0.09 -11.57 -0.29
CA LEU A 12 -0.30 -10.24 0.32
C LEU A 12 1.02 -9.53 0.64
N GLN A 13 1.98 -10.26 1.21
CA GLN A 13 3.32 -9.77 1.51
C GLN A 13 4.14 -9.45 0.25
N GLY A 14 3.99 -10.25 -0.81
CA GLY A 14 4.67 -10.00 -2.07
C GLY A 14 4.26 -8.65 -2.66
N LEU A 15 2.97 -8.33 -2.63
CA LEU A 15 2.46 -7.05 -3.12
C LEU A 15 3.03 -5.87 -2.32
N SER A 16 2.92 -5.90 -0.99
CA SER A 16 3.39 -4.81 -0.13
C SER A 16 4.91 -4.63 -0.19
N ASN A 17 5.67 -5.74 -0.27
CA ASN A 17 7.14 -5.68 -0.35
C ASN A 17 7.62 -5.20 -1.72
N THR A 18 6.89 -5.49 -2.80
CA THR A 18 7.21 -4.97 -4.12
C THR A 18 7.02 -3.46 -4.17
N ALA A 19 5.90 -2.95 -3.63
CA ALA A 19 5.67 -1.52 -3.47
C ALA A 19 6.81 -0.85 -2.68
N TRP A 20 7.20 -1.47 -1.56
CA TRP A 20 8.28 -0.98 -0.72
C TRP A 20 9.64 -0.97 -1.44
N ALA A 21 9.97 -2.02 -2.18
CA ALA A 21 11.20 -2.11 -2.95
C ALA A 21 11.26 -1.03 -4.04
N CYS A 22 10.18 -0.86 -4.81
CA CYS A 22 10.09 0.18 -5.83
C CYS A 22 10.26 1.59 -5.23
N SER A 23 9.57 1.87 -4.13
CA SER A 23 9.70 3.18 -3.45
C SER A 23 11.08 3.42 -2.86
N THR A 24 11.78 2.37 -2.41
CA THR A 24 13.14 2.46 -1.89
C THR A 24 14.16 2.73 -2.98
N LEU A 25 13.96 2.16 -4.17
CA LEU A 25 14.80 2.43 -5.34
C LEU A 25 14.49 3.77 -6.02
N LEU A 26 13.49 4.53 -5.54
CA LEU A 26 12.92 5.70 -6.23
C LEU A 26 12.56 5.39 -7.69
N TYR A 27 12.22 4.14 -7.95
CA TYR A 27 11.87 3.64 -9.26
C TYR A 27 10.35 3.77 -9.41
N LEU A 28 9.94 4.50 -10.45
CA LEU A 28 8.56 4.93 -10.67
C LEU A 28 7.96 4.32 -11.94
N PRO A 29 7.82 2.98 -12.02
CA PRO A 29 7.08 2.34 -13.09
C PRO A 29 5.58 2.52 -12.83
N GLU A 30 4.98 3.64 -13.28
CA GLU A 30 3.55 3.93 -13.14
C GLU A 30 2.65 2.70 -13.43
N PRO A 31 2.84 1.95 -14.55
CA PRO A 31 2.00 0.77 -14.83
C PRO A 31 2.10 -0.34 -13.77
N LEU A 32 3.24 -0.46 -13.09
CA LEU A 32 3.42 -1.45 -12.03
C LEU A 32 2.71 -1.00 -10.76
N LEU A 33 2.74 0.29 -10.43
CA LEU A 33 2.06 0.83 -9.26
C LEU A 33 0.54 0.75 -9.42
N ASP A 34 0.01 1.03 -10.61
CA ASP A 34 -1.40 0.82 -10.94
C ASP A 34 -1.80 -0.65 -10.78
N SER A 35 -0.91 -1.56 -11.19
CA SER A 35 -1.12 -3.01 -11.05
C SER A 35 -1.10 -3.44 -9.58
N ILE A 36 -0.18 -2.89 -8.77
CA ILE A 36 -0.12 -3.13 -7.32
C ILE A 36 -1.37 -2.60 -6.64
N SER A 37 -1.81 -1.39 -7.00
CA SER A 37 -3.03 -0.79 -6.47
C SER A 37 -4.25 -1.65 -6.77
N SER A 38 -4.46 -2.01 -8.04
CA SER A 38 -5.55 -2.88 -8.46
C SER A 38 -5.53 -4.23 -7.74
N ALA A 39 -4.36 -4.86 -7.62
CA ALA A 39 -4.23 -6.14 -6.92
C ALA A 39 -4.48 -6.00 -5.41
N ALA A 40 -3.96 -4.94 -4.78
CA ALA A 40 -4.18 -4.65 -3.37
C ALA A 40 -5.68 -4.45 -3.08
N MET A 41 -6.38 -3.66 -3.90
CA MET A 41 -7.82 -3.41 -3.78
C MET A 41 -8.63 -4.70 -3.66
N THR A 42 -8.31 -5.73 -4.44
CA THR A 42 -9.01 -7.03 -4.38
C THR A 42 -8.68 -7.88 -3.14
N LYS A 43 -7.60 -7.56 -2.42
CA LYS A 43 -7.05 -8.36 -1.32
C LYS A 43 -6.99 -7.62 0.03
N LEU A 44 -7.36 -6.34 0.08
CA LEU A 44 -7.23 -5.46 1.25
C LEU A 44 -7.85 -6.03 2.53
N TYR A 45 -8.97 -6.74 2.41
CA TYR A 45 -9.62 -7.39 3.56
C TYR A 45 -8.67 -8.35 4.29
N HIS A 46 -7.75 -9.00 3.57
CA HIS A 46 -6.80 -9.96 4.13
C HIS A 46 -5.47 -9.32 4.55
N PHE A 47 -5.22 -8.06 4.22
CA PHE A 47 -3.98 -7.39 4.62
C PHE A 47 -3.87 -7.33 6.16
N ASN A 48 -2.68 -7.65 6.65
CA ASN A 48 -2.30 -7.39 8.03
C ASN A 48 -1.75 -5.96 8.18
N ALA A 49 -1.38 -5.57 9.41
CA ALA A 49 -0.86 -4.24 9.72
C ALA A 49 0.36 -3.88 8.87
N GLN A 50 1.32 -4.80 8.74
CA GLN A 50 2.54 -4.59 7.96
C GLN A 50 2.24 -4.42 6.46
N ASN A 51 1.30 -5.20 5.91
CA ASN A 51 0.93 -5.04 4.51
C ASN A 51 0.35 -3.66 4.25
N ILE A 52 -0.53 -3.17 5.12
CA ILE A 52 -1.09 -1.82 5.01
C ILE A 52 0.01 -0.76 5.16
N GLY A 53 0.81 -0.84 6.22
CA GLY A 53 1.85 0.14 6.50
C GLY A 53 2.89 0.23 5.39
N ASN A 54 3.35 -0.91 4.88
CA ASN A 54 4.28 -0.93 3.74
C ASN A 54 3.65 -0.35 2.47
N THR A 55 2.41 -0.71 2.14
CA THR A 55 1.74 -0.19 0.95
C THR A 55 1.54 1.33 1.05
N VAL A 56 0.90 1.84 2.11
CA VAL A 56 0.61 3.28 2.24
C VAL A 56 1.90 4.11 2.30
N TRP A 57 2.92 3.63 3.01
CA TRP A 57 4.21 4.31 3.08
C TRP A 57 4.90 4.38 1.71
N SER A 58 4.80 3.32 0.90
CA SER A 58 5.42 3.27 -0.43
C SER A 58 4.84 4.31 -1.37
N PHE A 59 3.51 4.41 -1.43
CA PHE A 59 2.80 5.41 -2.24
C PHE A 59 3.12 6.83 -1.76
N ALA A 60 3.10 7.06 -0.44
CA ALA A 60 3.49 8.35 0.13
C ALA A 60 4.97 8.70 -0.11
N LYS A 61 5.88 7.73 -0.05
CA LYS A 61 7.31 7.94 -0.33
C LYS A 61 7.53 8.40 -1.77
N LEU A 62 6.83 7.77 -2.72
CA LEU A 62 6.85 8.13 -4.14
C LEU A 62 6.05 9.40 -4.46
N ASN A 63 5.38 10.00 -3.47
CA ASN A 63 4.53 11.18 -3.63
C ASN A 63 3.37 10.95 -4.62
N ILE A 64 2.77 9.76 -4.55
CA ILE A 64 1.65 9.34 -5.38
C ILE A 64 0.42 9.22 -4.49
N THR A 65 -0.61 9.99 -4.83
CA THR A 65 -1.94 9.87 -4.24
C THR A 65 -2.79 9.00 -5.16
N ASP A 66 -2.99 7.74 -4.78
CA ASP A 66 -3.98 6.89 -5.43
C ASP A 66 -5.35 7.15 -4.79
N GLU A 67 -6.20 7.89 -5.50
CA GLU A 67 -7.50 8.35 -5.01
C GLU A 67 -8.48 7.21 -4.69
N THR A 68 -8.23 6.00 -5.19
CA THR A 68 -9.08 4.83 -4.91
C THR A 68 -8.49 3.97 -3.79
N LEU A 69 -7.18 3.72 -3.85
CA LEU A 69 -6.49 2.85 -2.90
C LEU A 69 -6.39 3.49 -1.50
N MET A 70 -6.11 4.79 -1.40
CA MET A 70 -5.93 5.43 -0.09
C MET A 70 -7.20 5.34 0.76
N PRO A 71 -8.40 5.76 0.30
CA PRO A 71 -9.62 5.60 1.10
C PRO A 71 -9.94 4.14 1.44
N ALA A 72 -9.68 3.22 0.51
CA ALA A 72 -9.92 1.79 0.73
C ALA A 72 -8.99 1.21 1.82
N ILE A 73 -7.70 1.61 1.84
CA ILE A 73 -6.76 1.28 2.91
C ILE A 73 -7.27 1.83 4.25
N ALA A 74 -7.71 3.09 4.30
CA ALA A 74 -8.22 3.69 5.54
C ALA A 74 -9.38 2.85 6.10
N SER A 75 -10.35 2.54 5.25
CA SER A 75 -11.51 1.72 5.59
C SER A 75 -11.12 0.32 6.08
N ALA A 76 -10.16 -0.34 5.41
CA ALA A 76 -9.67 -1.66 5.80
C ALA A 76 -8.83 -1.65 7.09
N ALA A 77 -8.19 -0.52 7.43
CA ALA A 77 -7.37 -0.34 8.60
C ALA A 77 -8.18 -0.12 9.88
N LEU A 78 -9.24 0.70 9.81
CA LEU A 78 -10.07 1.10 10.95
C LEU A 78 -10.50 -0.05 11.89
N PRO A 79 -11.04 -1.18 11.41
CA PRO A 79 -11.48 -2.26 12.30
C PRO A 79 -10.31 -3.04 12.94
N LYS A 80 -9.08 -2.88 12.44
CA LYS A 80 -7.89 -3.64 12.88
C LYS A 80 -6.90 -2.79 13.69
N ILE A 81 -7.04 -1.46 13.64
CA ILE A 81 -6.02 -0.50 14.09
C ILE A 81 -5.67 -0.63 15.59
N SER A 82 -6.61 -1.10 16.41
CA SER A 82 -6.43 -1.22 17.87
C SER A 82 -5.41 -2.27 18.30
N VAL A 83 -5.07 -3.22 17.43
CA VAL A 83 -4.09 -4.29 17.73
C VAL A 83 -2.77 -4.11 16.97
N TRP A 84 -2.60 -2.99 16.26
CA TRP A 84 -1.39 -2.73 15.49
C TRP A 84 -0.22 -2.34 16.39
N ALA A 85 0.98 -2.73 15.99
CA ALA A 85 2.19 -2.20 16.59
C ALA A 85 2.31 -0.69 16.29
N THR A 86 2.91 0.05 17.22
CA THR A 86 3.11 1.51 17.11
C THR A 86 3.75 1.94 15.80
N GLN A 87 4.70 1.14 15.28
CA GLN A 87 5.38 1.44 14.01
C GLN A 87 4.41 1.54 12.83
N GLU A 88 3.47 0.60 12.69
CA GLU A 88 2.52 0.58 11.57
C GLU A 88 1.50 1.73 11.67
N LEU A 89 1.11 2.09 12.90
CA LEU A 89 0.27 3.25 13.17
C LEU A 89 0.96 4.55 12.74
N VAL A 90 2.21 4.74 13.18
CA VAL A 90 3.00 5.93 12.86
C VAL A 90 3.28 6.02 11.36
N ASN A 91 3.65 4.91 10.71
CA ASN A 91 3.88 4.88 9.26
C ASN A 91 2.63 5.23 8.48
N THR A 92 1.48 4.68 8.88
CA THR A 92 0.19 4.98 8.25
C THR A 92 -0.15 6.45 8.45
N ALA A 93 -0.14 6.96 9.68
CA ALA A 93 -0.42 8.37 9.94
C ALA A 93 0.54 9.30 9.16
N TRP A 94 1.85 9.07 9.22
CA TRP A 94 2.81 9.89 8.46
C TRP A 94 2.52 9.87 6.95
N ALA A 95 2.15 8.72 6.39
CA ALA A 95 1.84 8.62 4.96
C ALA A 95 0.61 9.46 4.57
N TYR A 96 -0.47 9.42 5.36
CA TYR A 96 -1.65 10.27 5.11
C TYR A 96 -1.33 11.76 5.26
N ALA A 97 -0.52 12.13 6.26
CA ALA A 97 -0.09 13.52 6.45
C ALA A 97 0.72 14.01 5.25
N LYS A 98 1.68 13.19 4.78
CA LYS A 98 2.54 13.52 3.65
C LYS A 98 1.76 13.72 2.35
N LEU A 99 0.72 12.90 2.13
CA LEU A 99 -0.14 13.01 0.95
C LEU A 99 -1.21 14.12 1.07
N GLY A 100 -1.29 14.82 2.21
CA GLY A 100 -2.29 15.86 2.43
C GLY A 100 -3.71 15.32 2.57
N LEU A 101 -3.86 14.08 3.07
CA LEU A 101 -5.14 13.37 3.22
C LEU A 101 -5.68 13.40 4.66
N MET A 102 -5.17 14.29 5.50
CA MET A 102 -5.62 14.52 6.87
C MET A 102 -6.47 15.77 7.00
#